data_AF-A0A528B273-F1
#
_entry.id   AF-A0A528B273-F1
#
_cell.length_a   1.000
_cell.length_b   1.000
_cell.length_c   1.000
_cell.angle_alpha   90.00
_cell.angle_beta   90.00
_cell.angle_gamma   90.00
#
_symmetry.space_group_name_H-M   'P 1'
#
loop_
_entity.id
_entity.type
_entity.pdbx_description
1 polymer ?
#
loop_
_entity_poly.entity_id
_entity_poly.type
_entity_poly.pdbx_seq_one_letter_code
_entity_poly.pdbx_strand_id
1 'polypeptide(L)' 'MQQMKTRPDLAIIMPNPDDIRLTEQVSGIDHTGAAIQVRVPVERPLTLYLNAQEIVTMMTIGDYPEFLALGYLLNQN' A
#
# COMPACT_ATOMS: atom_id res chain seq x y z
N MET A 1 4.28 -23.11 -25.10
CA MET A 1 4.08 -21.69 -25.47
C MET A 1 2.80 -21.23 -24.76
N GLN A 2 2.95 -20.70 -23.53
CA GLN A 2 1.80 -20.22 -22.75
C GLN A 2 1.34 -18.88 -23.33
N GLN A 3 0.06 -18.84 -23.70
CA GLN A 3 -0.60 -17.66 -24.24
C GLN A 3 -0.48 -16.50 -23.24
N MET A 4 0.13 -15.40 -23.69
CA MET A 4 -0.04 -14.08 -23.08
C MET A 4 -1.53 -13.73 -23.15
N LYS A 5 -2.27 -13.98 -22.06
CA LYS A 5 -3.53 -13.31 -21.83
C LYS A 5 -3.22 -11.82 -21.75
N THR A 6 -3.59 -11.07 -22.78
CA THR A 6 -3.51 -9.61 -22.79
C THR A 6 -4.26 -9.13 -21.55
N ARG A 7 -3.51 -8.65 -20.55
CA ARG A 7 -4.12 -8.07 -19.34
C ARG A 7 -4.96 -6.89 -19.83
N PRO A 8 -6.21 -6.72 -19.33
CA PRO A 8 -6.97 -5.51 -19.63
C PRO A 8 -6.10 -4.31 -19.26
N ASP A 9 -6.18 -3.21 -20.03
CA ASP A 9 -5.40 -1.99 -19.84
C ASP A 9 -5.22 -1.74 -18.34
N LEU A 10 -4.00 -1.99 -17.89
CA LEU A 10 -3.66 -2.04 -16.48
C LEU A 10 -4.07 -0.72 -15.86
N ALA A 11 -4.73 -0.75 -14.70
CA ALA A 11 -5.03 0.46 -13.94
C ALA A 11 -3.79 1.37 -13.94
N ILE A 12 -4.00 2.66 -14.26
CA ILE A 12 -2.92 3.66 -14.39
C ILE A 12 -2.08 3.74 -13.08
N ILE A 13 -2.68 3.35 -11.96
CA ILE A 13 -2.05 3.30 -10.64
C ILE A 13 -2.17 1.86 -10.13
N MET A 14 -1.03 1.25 -9.82
CA MET A 14 -0.91 -0.10 -9.26
C MET A 14 0.14 -0.07 -8.16
N PRO A 15 -0.01 -0.87 -7.08
CA PRO A 15 1.01 -0.93 -6.06
C PRO A 15 2.32 -1.49 -6.62
N ASN A 16 3.46 -1.04 -6.07
CA ASN A 16 4.77 -1.61 -6.39
C ASN A 16 5.14 -2.71 -5.37
N PRO A 17 4.95 -4.01 -5.66
CA PRO A 17 5.17 -5.08 -4.68
C PRO A 17 6.65 -5.27 -4.29
N ASP A 18 7.56 -4.78 -5.15
CA ASP A 18 9.00 -4.88 -4.94
C ASP A 18 9.56 -3.69 -4.13
N ASP A 19 8.74 -2.68 -3.80
CA ASP A 19 9.17 -1.58 -2.95
C ASP A 19 9.35 -2.07 -1.50
N ILE A 20 10.61 -2.16 -1.11
CA ILE A 20 11.03 -2.62 0.22
C ILE A 20 10.52 -1.74 1.35
N ARG A 21 10.07 -0.50 1.08
CA ARG A 21 9.51 0.39 2.11
C ARG A 21 8.11 -0.04 2.50
N LEU A 22 7.37 -0.72 1.62
CA LEU A 22 5.95 -1.05 1.85
C LEU A 22 5.77 -2.34 2.67
N THR A 23 6.83 -3.13 2.82
CA THR A 23 6.79 -4.42 3.54
C THR A 23 7.94 -4.57 4.53
N GLU A 24 7.70 -5.32 5.60
CA GLU A 24 8.73 -5.71 6.57
C GLU A 24 8.83 -7.23 6.67
N GLN A 25 10.03 -7.75 6.96
CA GLN A 25 10.21 -9.17 7.21
C GLN A 25 9.72 -9.53 8.61
N VAL A 26 8.82 -10.50 8.68
CA VAL A 26 8.25 -11.00 9.93
C VAL A 26 8.47 -12.50 10.00
N SER A 27 8.96 -12.97 11.16
CA SER A 27 9.01 -14.40 11.48
C SER A 27 7.63 -14.88 11.92
N GLY A 28 7.19 -16.02 11.38
CA GLY A 28 5.91 -16.63 11.73
C GLY A 28 6.00 -18.15 11.81
N ILE A 29 4.89 -18.77 12.17
CA ILE A 29 4.69 -20.22 12.12
C ILE A 29 3.61 -20.50 11.09
N ASP A 30 3.87 -21.42 10.16
CA ASP A 30 2.89 -21.81 9.15
C ASP A 30 1.86 -22.82 9.68
N HIS A 31 0.92 -23.22 8.82
CA HIS A 31 -0.14 -24.17 9.16
C HIS A 31 0.36 -25.59 9.51
N THR A 32 1.62 -25.92 9.21
CA THR A 32 2.24 -27.21 9.56
C THR A 32 3.03 -27.15 10.87
N GLY A 33 3.17 -25.96 11.47
CA GLY A 33 4.00 -25.73 12.64
C GLY A 33 5.45 -25.38 12.33
N ALA A 34 5.81 -25.19 11.05
CA ALA A 34 7.17 -24.83 10.66
C ALA A 34 7.41 -23.32 10.79
N ALA A 35 8.62 -22.94 11.23
CA ALA A 35 9.03 -21.54 11.24
C ALA A 35 9.28 -21.03 9.82
N ILE A 36 8.73 -19.85 9.51
CA ILE A 36 8.85 -19.20 8.20
C ILE A 36 9.25 -17.72 8.36
N GLN A 37 9.81 -17.14 7.31
CA GLN A 37 9.95 -15.70 7.17
C GLN A 37 9.13 -15.22 5.97
N VAL A 38 8.36 -14.15 6.17
CA VAL A 38 7.48 -13.59 5.15
C VAL A 38 7.56 -12.06 5.17
N ARG A 39 7.45 -11.44 3.99
CA ARG A 39 7.29 -9.99 3.86
C ARG A 39 5.83 -9.64 4.04
N VAL A 40 5.52 -8.83 5.05
CA VAL A 40 4.15 -8.41 5.38
C VAL A 40 4.01 -6.91 5.10
N PRO A 41 2.94 -6.47 4.42
CA PRO A 41 2.65 -5.05 4.30
C PRO A 41 2.49 -4.41 5.67
N VAL A 42 3.08 -3.24 5.85
CA VAL A 42 3.00 -2.52 7.13
C VAL A 42 2.26 -1.21 6.96
N GLU A 43 1.39 -0.91 7.93
CA GLU A 43 0.67 0.35 7.99
C GLU A 43 1.50 1.42 8.70
N ARG A 44 1.46 2.64 8.18
CA ARG A 44 2.10 3.83 8.73
C ARG A 44 1.10 4.99 8.80
N PRO A 45 1.15 5.80 9.87
CA PRO A 45 0.31 6.98 9.96
C PRO A 45 0.73 8.01 8.90
N LEU A 46 -0.25 8.54 8.18
CA LEU A 46 -0.11 9.66 7.25
C LEU A 46 -1.07 10.76 7.70
N THR A 47 -0.50 11.91 8.06
CA THR A 47 -1.25 13.10 8.47
C THR A 47 -1.39 14.05 7.29
N LEU A 48 -2.63 14.40 6.94
CA LEU A 48 -2.96 15.34 5.90
C LEU A 48 -3.18 16.73 6.47
N TYR A 49 -2.46 17.71 5.92
CA TYR A 49 -2.63 19.13 6.22
C TYR A 49 -3.21 19.87 5.02
N LEU A 50 -4.12 20.82 5.27
CA LEU A 50 -4.59 21.79 4.29
C LEU A 50 -4.48 23.19 4.91
N ASN A 51 -3.80 24.11 4.21
CA ASN A 51 -3.55 25.47 4.73
C ASN A 51 -2.92 25.48 6.14
N ALA A 52 -1.94 24.60 6.36
CA ALA A 52 -1.25 24.40 7.66
C ALA A 52 -2.15 23.92 8.82
N GLN A 53 -3.38 23.47 8.54
CA GLN A 53 -4.27 22.86 9.52
C GLN A 53 -4.33 21.35 9.29
N GLU A 54 -4.19 20.56 10.35
CA GLU A 54 -4.40 19.11 10.30
C GLU A 54 -5.88 18.82 10.00
N ILE A 55 -6.12 17.97 9.01
CA ILE A 55 -7.46 17.55 8.59
C ILE A 55 -7.75 16.14 9.09
N VAL A 56 -6.81 15.21 8.89
CA VAL A 56 -6.95 13.80 9.28
C VAL A 56 -5.58 13.15 9.42
N THR A 57 -5.48 12.17 10.32
CA THR A 57 -4.40 11.19 10.33
C THR A 57 -4.99 9.81 10.04
N MET A 58 -4.45 9.12 9.03
CA MET A 58 -4.93 7.81 8.58
C MET A 58 -3.80 6.78 8.56
N MET A 59 -4.14 5.52 8.83
CA MET A 59 -3.19 4.41 8.65
C MET A 59 -3.18 4.00 7.17
N THR A 60 -1.99 3.99 6.55
CA THR A 60 -1.83 3.71 5.12
C THR A 60 -0.63 2.81 4.86
N ILE A 61 -0.57 2.16 3.71
CA ILE A 61 0.64 1.42 3.28
C ILE A 61 1.78 2.38 2.87
N GLY A 62 1.44 3.61 2.48
CA GLY A 62 2.43 4.65 2.15
C GLY A 62 3.02 4.58 0.73
N ASP A 63 2.37 3.92 -0.23
CA ASP A 63 2.86 3.75 -1.61
C ASP A 63 2.79 5.05 -2.44
N TYR A 64 1.58 5.60 -2.60
CA TYR A 64 1.33 6.86 -3.33
C TYR A 64 0.65 7.91 -2.42
N PRO A 65 1.36 8.48 -1.44
CA PRO A 65 0.78 9.39 -0.46
C PRO A 65 0.17 10.65 -1.10
N GLU A 66 0.74 11.16 -2.20
CA GLU A 66 0.26 12.35 -2.91
C GLU A 66 -1.08 12.09 -3.61
N PHE A 67 -1.23 10.94 -4.26
CA PHE A 67 -2.48 10.57 -4.94
C PHE A 67 -3.58 10.27 -3.93
N LEU A 68 -3.22 9.64 -2.81
CA LEU A 68 -4.15 9.44 -1.68
C LEU A 68 -4.61 10.79 -1.10
N ALA A 69 -3.70 11.74 -0.89
CA ALA A 69 -4.05 13.08 -0.39
C ALA A 69 -4.98 13.83 -1.36
N LEU A 70 -4.69 13.81 -2.66
CA LEU A 70 -5.53 14.42 -3.69
C LEU A 70 -6.91 13.77 -3.74
N GLY A 71 -6.97 12.43 -3.81
CA GLY A 71 -8.22 11.68 -3.84
C GLY A 71 -9.06 11.91 -2.59
N TYR A 72 -8.42 11.96 -1.41
CA TYR A 72 -9.10 12.28 -0.16
C TYR A 72 -9.74 13.67 -0.23
N LEU A 73 -8.97 14.72 -0.54
CA LEU A 73 -9.48 16.10 -0.60
C LEU A 73 -10.60 16.28 -1.64
N LEU A 74 -10.54 15.58 -2.77
CA LEU A 74 -11.58 15.63 -3.79
C LEU A 74 -12.88 14.91 -3.36
N ASN A 75 -12.82 13.95 -2.44
CA ASN A 75 -13.92 13.05 -2.10
C ASN A 75 -14.55 13.32 -0.72
N GLN A 76 -14.60 14.58 -0.28
CA GLN A 76 -15.15 14.98 1.03
C GLN A 76 -16.64 15.36 1.02
N ASN A 77 -17.38 15.07 -0.05
CA ASN A 77 -18.81 15.42 -0.19
C ASN A 77 -19.71 14.64 0.77
#